data_AF-A0A8J5I4S9-F1
#
_entry.id   AF-A0A8J5I4S9-F1
#
_cell.length_a   1.000
_cell.length_b   1.000
_cell.length_c   1.000
_cell.angle_alpha   90.00
_cell.angle_beta   90.00
_cell.angle_gamma   90.00
#
_symmetry.space_group_name_H-M   'P 1'
#
loop_
_entity.id
_entity.type
_entity.pdbx_description
1 polymer ?
#
loop_
_entity_poly.entity_id
_entity_poly.type
_entity_poly.pdbx_seq_one_letter_code
_entity_poly.pdbx_strand_id
1 'polypeptide(L)'
;MTKQEIKDQRTRKHMNDLLAKTAEQFESAGDTKCVVQIKLLILPVEILADEKDLTGVGAIRGEDKARGRPNQQCAVGTEKFEDIPCNLVLRSIGYKSLSI
;
A
#
# COMPACT_ATOMS: atom_id res chain seq x y z
N MET A 1 -12.49 -30.67 -0.43
CA MET A 1 -12.63 -29.21 -0.55
C MET A 1 -14.09 -28.87 -0.78
N THR A 2 -14.64 -27.96 0.01
CA THR A 2 -16.04 -27.51 -0.09
C THR A 2 -16.22 -26.51 -1.25
N LYS A 3 -17.46 -26.36 -1.74
CA LYS A 3 -17.78 -25.42 -2.85
C LYS A 3 -17.39 -23.96 -2.52
N GLN A 4 -17.45 -23.59 -1.24
CA GLN A 4 -17.10 -22.26 -0.77
C GLN A 4 -15.58 -22.01 -0.83
N GLU A 5 -14.76 -22.97 -0.40
CA GLU A 5 -13.30 -22.88 -0.48
C GLU A 5 -12.80 -22.71 -1.92
N ILE A 6 -13.44 -23.39 -2.88
CA ILE A 6 -13.12 -23.28 -4.32
C ILE A 6 -13.47 -21.88 -4.84
N LYS A 7 -14.62 -21.33 -4.45
CA LYS A 7 -15.06 -19.98 -4.85
C LYS A 7 -14.12 -18.90 -4.32
N ASP A 8 -13.71 -19.00 -3.05
CA ASP A 8 -12.82 -18.03 -2.41
C ASP A 8 -11.39 -18.09 -2.96
N GLN A 9 -10.92 -19.28 -3.38
CA GLN A 9 -9.65 -19.41 -4.07
C GLN A 9 -9.68 -18.81 -5.48
N ARG A 10 -10.81 -18.95 -6.20
CA ARG A 10 -10.97 -18.39 -7.55
C ARG A 10 -10.84 -16.86 -7.55
N THR A 11 -11.52 -16.18 -6.63
CA THR A 11 -11.47 -14.70 -6.55
C THR A 11 -10.05 -14.21 -6.23
N ARG A 12 -9.37 -14.83 -5.24
CA ARG A 12 -7.99 -14.49 -4.88
C ARG A 12 -7.03 -14.70 -6.04
N LYS A 13 -7.15 -15.84 -6.74
CA LYS A 13 -6.34 -16.12 -7.92
C LYS A 13 -6.54 -15.05 -9.00
N HIS A 14 -7.78 -14.74 -9.32
CA HIS A 14 -8.10 -13.73 -10.33
C HIS A 14 -7.52 -12.34 -10.00
N MET A 15 -7.65 -11.91 -8.74
CA MET A 15 -7.10 -10.63 -8.28
C MET A 15 -5.57 -10.61 -8.41
N ASN A 16 -4.87 -11.66 -7.99
CA ASN A 16 -3.41 -11.75 -8.11
C ASN A 16 -2.97 -11.77 -9.58
N ASP A 17 -3.67 -12.51 -10.43
CA ASP A 17 -3.37 -12.57 -11.87
C ASP A 17 -3.54 -11.19 -12.52
N LEU A 18 -4.57 -10.43 -12.11
CA LEU A 18 -4.78 -9.06 -12.59
C LEU A 18 -3.66 -8.13 -12.12
N LEU A 19 -3.32 -8.14 -10.83
CA LEU A 19 -2.24 -7.31 -10.28
C LEU A 19 -0.90 -7.60 -10.97
N ALA A 20 -0.57 -8.88 -11.21
CA ALA A 20 0.65 -9.27 -11.90
C ALA A 20 0.70 -8.72 -13.34
N LYS A 21 -0.37 -8.92 -14.12
CA LYS A 21 -0.46 -8.42 -15.49
C LYS A 21 -0.38 -6.89 -15.58
N THR A 22 -1.05 -6.18 -14.67
CA THR A 22 -0.99 -4.72 -14.64
C THR A 22 0.40 -4.22 -14.25
N ALA A 23 1.08 -4.90 -13.33
CA ALA A 23 2.46 -4.55 -12.94
C ALA A 23 3.45 -4.72 -14.10
N GLU A 24 3.30 -5.74 -14.94
CA GLU A 24 4.13 -5.96 -16.14
C GLU A 24 4.02 -4.79 -17.15
N GLN A 25 2.89 -4.09 -17.16
CA GLN A 25 2.62 -2.99 -18.09
C GLN A 25 2.97 -1.61 -17.51
N PHE A 26 3.44 -1.54 -16.26
CA PHE A 26 3.62 -0.28 -15.54
C PHE A 26 4.54 0.72 -16.26
N GLU A 27 5.70 0.27 -16.74
CA GLU A 27 6.67 1.11 -17.45
C GLU A 27 6.11 1.69 -18.76
N SER A 28 5.20 0.97 -19.41
CA SER A 28 4.54 1.44 -20.65
C SER A 28 3.42 2.46 -20.42
N ALA A 29 2.99 2.65 -19.16
CA ALA A 29 1.93 3.60 -18.79
C ALA A 29 2.45 5.03 -18.53
N GLY A 30 3.77 5.26 -18.63
CA GLY A 30 4.46 6.48 -18.22
C GLY A 30 4.07 7.79 -18.93
N ASP A 31 3.31 7.72 -20.03
CA ASP A 31 2.88 8.90 -20.81
C ASP A 31 1.46 9.39 -20.49
N THR A 32 0.87 8.93 -19.38
CA THR A 32 -0.50 9.28 -18.99
C THR A 32 -0.56 10.45 -18.00
N LYS A 33 -1.59 11.30 -18.10
CA LYS A 33 -1.78 12.47 -17.22
C LYS A 33 -2.02 12.13 -15.75
N CYS A 34 -2.32 10.88 -15.42
CA CYS A 34 -2.66 10.42 -14.07
C CYS A 34 -2.21 8.97 -13.90
N VAL A 35 -1.30 8.74 -12.96
CA VAL A 35 -0.73 7.41 -12.65
C VAL A 35 -1.17 7.01 -11.24
N VAL A 36 -1.66 5.78 -11.10
CA VAL A 36 -1.97 5.18 -9.80
C VAL A 36 -0.93 4.11 -9.50
N GLN A 37 -0.19 4.29 -8.42
CA GLN A 37 0.82 3.34 -7.96
C GLN A 37 0.35 2.64 -6.68
N ILE A 38 0.51 1.31 -6.64
CA ILE A 38 0.26 0.50 -5.45
C ILE A 38 1.60 0.08 -4.87
N LYS A 39 1.96 0.63 -3.70
CA LYS A 39 3.12 0.19 -2.93
C LYS A 39 2.66 -0.77 -1.83
N LEU A 40 3.27 -1.95 -1.79
CA LEU A 40 2.98 -3.00 -0.80
C LEU A 40 4.15 -3.14 0.17
N LEU A 41 3.89 -3.70 1.35
CA LEU A 41 4.91 -3.94 2.39
C LEU A 41 5.57 -2.65 2.92
N ILE A 42 4.83 -1.55 2.95
CA ILE A 42 5.28 -0.29 3.52
C ILE A 42 4.33 0.10 4.64
N LEU A 43 4.87 0.49 5.79
CA LEU A 43 4.12 1.05 6.91
C LEU A 43 4.35 2.56 6.95
N PRO A 44 3.31 3.41 6.90
CA PRO A 44 3.49 4.84 7.13
C PRO A 44 3.90 5.10 8.58
N VAL A 45 5.04 5.75 8.79
CA VAL A 45 5.59 6.05 10.13
C VAL A 45 5.46 7.51 10.53
N GLU A 46 5.56 8.43 9.58
CA GLU A 46 5.62 9.87 9.87
C GLU A 46 5.13 10.68 8.67
N ILE A 47 4.34 11.74 8.92
CA ILE A 47 3.99 12.75 7.92
C ILE A 47 5.00 13.88 8.03
N LEU A 48 5.72 14.17 6.95
CA LEU A 48 6.73 15.20 6.88
C LEU A 48 6.11 16.49 6.33
N ALA A 49 6.44 17.62 6.95
CA ALA A 49 5.97 18.93 6.52
C ALA A 49 6.61 19.36 5.20
N ASP A 50 5.93 20.22 4.44
CA ASP A 50 6.51 20.85 3.25
C ASP A 50 7.62 21.84 3.66
N GLU A 51 8.70 21.89 2.89
CA GLU A 51 9.87 22.73 3.21
C GLU A 51 9.56 24.24 3.11
N LYS A 52 8.58 24.63 2.29
CA LYS A 52 8.20 26.02 2.06
C LYS A 52 7.00 26.44 2.93
N ASP A 53 6.16 25.49 3.30
CA ASP A 53 5.03 25.68 4.19
C ASP A 53 4.96 24.58 5.26
N LEU A 54 5.43 24.90 6.47
CA LEU A 54 5.45 23.96 7.60
C LEU A 54 4.05 23.50 8.06
N THR A 55 2.97 24.12 7.57
CA THR A 55 1.60 23.70 7.85
C THR A 55 1.05 22.71 6.82
N GLY A 56 1.72 22.59 5.66
CA GLY A 56 1.39 21.67 4.59
C GLY A 56 2.12 20.32 4.71
N VAL A 57 1.66 19.33 3.96
CA VAL A 57 2.33 18.03 3.84
C VAL A 57 3.33 18.10 2.68
N GLY A 58 4.57 17.67 2.92
CA GLY A 58 5.61 17.56 1.89
C GLY A 58 5.87 16.11 1.46
N ALA A 59 5.78 15.17 2.41
CA ALA A 59 5.99 13.75 2.14
C ALA A 59 5.36 12.86 3.22
N ILE A 60 5.23 11.57 2.92
CA ILE A 60 4.98 10.52 3.91
C ILE A 60 6.22 9.62 4.01
N ARG A 61 6.76 9.47 5.22
CA ARG A 61 7.80 8.48 5.49
C ARG A 61 7.18 7.11 5.67
N GLY A 62 7.64 6.16 4.88
CA GLY A 62 7.30 4.75 4.96
C GLY A 62 8.47 3.92 5.48
N GLU A 63 8.19 2.88 6.26
CA GLU A 63 9.15 1.84 6.62
C GLU A 63 8.83 0.53 5.89
N ASP A 64 9.83 -0.05 5.24
CA ASP A 64 9.72 -1.35 4.59
C ASP A 64 9.44 -2.46 5.62
N LYS A 65 8.58 -3.40 5.23
CA LYS A 65 8.17 -4.54 6.04
C LYS A 65 8.58 -5.86 5.39
N ALA A 66 9.24 -6.71 6.17
CA ALA A 66 9.53 -8.08 5.77
C ALA A 66 8.31 -8.99 5.95
N ARG A 67 8.18 -10.01 5.10
CA ARG A 67 7.16 -11.07 5.26
C ARG A 67 7.71 -12.22 6.10
N GLY A 68 6.93 -12.63 7.11
CA GLY A 68 7.12 -13.91 7.79
C GLY A 68 6.81 -15.13 6.89
N ARG A 69 6.98 -16.35 7.45
CA ARG A 69 6.70 -17.61 6.74
C ARG A 69 5.25 -17.68 6.25
N PRO A 70 4.93 -18.45 5.18
CA PRO A 70 3.55 -18.69 4.76
C PRO A 70 2.66 -19.09 5.95
N ASN A 71 1.47 -18.49 6.06
CA ASN A 71 0.53 -18.64 7.18
C ASN A 71 1.02 -18.12 8.55
N GLN A 72 2.17 -17.46 8.61
CA GLN A 72 2.71 -16.72 9.77
C GLN A 72 3.23 -15.34 9.32
N GLN A 73 2.59 -14.76 8.31
CA GLN A 73 3.02 -13.50 7.72
C GLN A 73 2.71 -12.36 8.69
N CYS A 74 3.75 -11.84 9.34
CA CYS A 74 3.71 -10.61 10.10
C CYS A 74 4.58 -9.57 9.37
N ALA A 75 4.11 -8.32 9.34
CA ALA A 75 4.88 -7.20 8.80
C ALA A 75 5.88 -6.73 9.86
N VAL A 76 7.13 -7.17 9.76
CA VAL A 76 8.20 -6.79 10.70
C VAL A 76 8.99 -5.61 10.12
N GLY A 77 9.24 -4.60 10.95
CA GLY A 77 10.09 -3.45 10.58
C GLY A 77 11.47 -3.88 10.14
N THR A 78 12.00 -3.23 9.10
CA THR A 78 13.32 -3.55 8.55
C THR A 78 14.34 -2.43 8.75
N GLU A 79 13.95 -1.34 9.43
CA GLU A 79 14.77 -0.12 9.59
C GLU A 79 15.18 0.56 8.28
N LYS A 80 14.57 0.14 7.16
CA LYS A 80 14.70 0.81 5.86
C LYS A 80 13.52 1.74 5.67
N PHE A 81 13.83 3.00 5.42
CA PHE A 81 12.85 4.05 5.26
C PHE A 81 12.91 4.62 3.85
N GLU A 82 11.74 4.96 3.31
CA GLU A 82 11.61 5.79 2.12
C GLU A 82 10.70 6.97 2.40
N ASP A 83 11.07 8.14 1.90
CA ASP A 83 10.21 9.32 1.92
C ASP A 83 9.50 9.39 0.56
N ILE A 84 8.17 9.32 0.57
CA ILE A 84 7.34 9.40 -0.63
C ILE A 84 6.83 10.84 -0.74
N PRO A 85 7.30 11.64 -1.73
CA PRO A 85 6.85 13.01 -1.91
C PRO A 85 5.35 13.06 -2.21
N CYS A 86 4.60 13.82 -1.43
CA CYS A 86 3.17 14.00 -1.61
C CYS A 86 2.68 15.25 -0.87
N ASN A 87 1.68 15.92 -1.43
CA ASN A 87 1.05 17.11 -0.83
C ASN A 87 -0.26 16.81 -0.09
N LEU A 88 -0.71 15.56 -0.08
CA LEU A 88 -1.94 15.11 0.57
C LEU A 88 -1.80 13.67 1.05
N VAL A 89 -2.22 13.40 2.29
CA VAL A 89 -2.29 12.05 2.87
C VAL A 89 -3.74 11.73 3.23
N LEU A 90 -4.26 10.63 2.68
CA LEU A 90 -5.60 10.13 2.97
C LEU A 90 -5.52 8.82 3.75
N ARG A 91 -6.01 8.81 4.99
CA ARG A 91 -5.99 7.61 5.85
C ARG A 91 -7.26 6.79 5.68
N SER A 92 -7.17 5.67 4.96
CA SER A 92 -8.27 4.72 4.75
C SER A 92 -7.95 3.37 5.39
N ILE A 93 -7.93 3.32 6.73
CA ILE A 93 -7.58 2.10 7.51
C ILE A 93 -8.74 1.55 8.35
N GLY A 94 -9.97 1.98 8.04
CA GLY A 94 -11.17 1.65 8.80
C GLY A 94 -11.57 2.70 9.83
N TYR A 95 -12.72 2.48 10.45
CA TYR A 95 -13.38 3.42 11.36
C TYR A 95 -13.52 2.80 12.76
N LYS A 96 -13.56 3.66 13.79
CA LYS A 96 -13.83 3.25 15.18
C LYS A 96 -15.07 3.99 15.67
N SER A 97 -16.05 3.24 16.18
CA SER A 97 -17.23 3.81 16.82
C SER A 97 -16.87 4.56 18.10
N LEU A 98 -17.56 5.68 18.34
CA LEU A 98 -17.48 6.40 19.61
C LEU A 98 -18.67 5.99 20.47
N SER A 99 -18.41 5.78 21.76
CA SER A 99 -19.47 5.64 22.74
C SER A 99 -20.20 6.97 22.89
N ILE A 100 -21.52 6.91 23.00
CA ILE A 100 -22.40 8.05 23.29
C ILE A 100 -22.65 8.07 24.80
#